data_AF-A0A1G1YGU5-F1
#
_entry.id   AF-A0A1G1YGU5-F1
#
_cell.length_a   1.000
_cell.length_b   1.000
_cell.length_c   1.000
_cell.angle_alpha   90.00
_cell.angle_beta   90.00
_cell.angle_gamma   90.00
#
_symmetry.space_group_name_H-M   'P 1'
#
loop_
_entity.id
_entity.type
_entity.pdbx_description
1 polymer ?
#
loop_
_entity_poly.entity_id
_entity_poly.type
_entity_poly.pdbx_seq_one_letter_code
_entity_poly.pdbx_strand_id
1 'polypeptide(L)'
;MPRKIFIILICLISLGAVGGAYWYQKEKTKWVAMLTPTPINTLSQVPIRGVPKTSASAITSPPSSMEGINTHTEVFGTDSDPKMITLGPKLGSHPELPAYDTHHGLVFELKIHGTPVLAPIDMALVGFQNNSSYRTDGQNITPMDDLVLFFESTSPDWPGMIIFVYHLSSSPLLLEQNINPVCSAVKEPRGENIQALGHLYMGMRDYVPDDKNNASACKALIGYKVKRGELIGFAGTVPNSNGIGTHSFVDIGFKVSDISENPFFGLKGSDVSGERQDKTGNRYLHWVQPSSFFYWKSYSPDANFPSGVLAYPFEIDGYQLPAEQRNINYKYTSKK
;
A
#
# COMPACT_ATOMS: atom_id res chain seq x y z
N MET A 1 -43.38 63.04 -1.15
CA MET A 1 -43.95 61.67 -1.27
C MET A 1 -44.57 61.26 0.06
N PRO A 2 -45.78 60.68 0.07
CA PRO A 2 -46.59 60.63 1.28
C PRO A 2 -46.16 59.49 2.21
N ARG A 3 -46.00 59.83 3.50
CA ARG A 3 -45.72 58.97 4.68
C ARG A 3 -46.56 57.68 4.81
N LYS A 4 -47.59 57.49 3.98
CA LYS A 4 -48.47 56.31 3.96
C LYS A 4 -47.91 55.12 3.17
N ILE A 5 -46.97 55.35 2.24
CA ILE A 5 -46.37 54.27 1.43
C ILE A 5 -45.24 53.55 2.21
N PHE A 6 -44.60 54.24 3.16
CA PHE A 6 -43.50 53.67 3.96
C PHE A 6 -43.98 52.70 5.06
N ILE A 7 -45.21 52.88 5.58
CA ILE A 7 -45.78 52.01 6.63
C ILE A 7 -46.27 50.68 6.02
N ILE A 8 -46.75 50.68 4.78
CA ILE A 8 -47.23 49.46 4.10
C ILE A 8 -46.06 48.52 3.78
N LEU A 9 -44.88 49.06 3.44
CA LEU A 9 -43.69 48.26 3.13
C LEU A 9 -43.12 47.54 4.36
N ILE A 10 -43.20 48.15 5.56
CA ILE A 10 -42.70 47.57 6.81
C ILE A 10 -43.62 46.45 7.34
N CYS A 11 -44.95 46.57 7.16
CA CYS A 11 -45.89 45.51 7.53
C CYS A 11 -45.78 44.26 6.64
N LEU A 12 -45.41 44.40 5.36
CA LEU A 12 -45.23 43.25 4.45
C LEU A 12 -43.93 42.46 4.75
N ILE A 13 -42.87 43.12 5.22
CA ILE A 13 -41.61 42.46 5.59
C ILE A 13 -41.75 41.70 6.93
N SER A 14 -42.56 42.21 7.87
CA SER A 14 -42.79 41.57 9.17
C SER A 14 -43.74 40.38 9.13
N LEU A 15 -44.72 40.36 8.21
CA LEU A 15 -45.59 39.18 7.99
C LEU A 15 -44.85 38.03 7.27
N GLY A 16 -43.91 38.34 6.36
CA GLY A 16 -43.09 37.32 5.68
C GLY A 16 -42.11 36.58 6.61
N ALA A 17 -41.54 37.27 7.61
CA ALA A 17 -40.59 36.69 8.55
C ALA A 17 -41.24 35.71 9.55
N VAL A 18 -42.49 35.97 9.98
CA VAL A 18 -43.22 35.09 10.90
C VAL A 18 -43.79 33.86 10.19
N GLY A 19 -44.24 34.00 8.92
CA GLY A 19 -44.70 32.88 8.10
C GLY A 19 -43.58 31.89 7.74
N GLY A 20 -42.37 32.38 7.41
CA GLY A 20 -41.23 31.53 7.07
C GLY A 20 -40.68 30.72 8.25
N ALA A 21 -40.66 31.30 9.46
CA ALA A 21 -40.19 30.61 10.66
C ALA A 21 -41.15 29.50 11.12
N TYR A 22 -42.47 29.73 11.02
CA TYR A 22 -43.48 28.71 11.35
C TYR A 22 -43.46 27.52 10.39
N TRP A 23 -43.21 27.77 9.10
CA TRP A 23 -43.07 26.70 8.10
C TRP A 23 -41.79 25.88 8.30
N TYR A 24 -40.65 26.54 8.54
CA TYR A 24 -39.37 25.88 8.81
C TYR A 24 -39.40 24.99 10.08
N GLN A 25 -40.14 25.38 11.12
CA GLN A 25 -40.23 24.60 12.36
C GLN A 25 -41.15 23.37 12.24
N LYS A 26 -42.19 23.44 11.39
CA LYS A 26 -43.12 22.34 11.10
C LYS A 26 -42.51 21.27 10.19
N GLU A 27 -41.69 21.65 9.20
CA GLU A 27 -40.91 20.71 8.39
C GLU A 27 -39.90 19.94 9.25
N LYS A 28 -39.19 20.63 10.15
CA LYS A 28 -38.14 20.02 11.00
C LYS A 28 -38.70 18.96 11.97
N THR A 29 -39.94 19.11 12.44
CA THR A 29 -40.58 18.10 13.31
C THR A 29 -41.12 16.88 12.56
N LYS A 30 -41.44 17.00 11.26
CA LYS A 30 -41.84 15.85 10.43
C LYS A 30 -40.67 14.92 10.08
N TRP A 31 -39.45 15.45 9.92
CA TRP A 31 -38.27 14.64 9.61
C TRP A 31 -37.64 13.94 10.83
N VAL A 32 -37.91 14.43 12.05
CA VAL A 32 -37.38 13.82 13.29
C VAL A 32 -38.23 12.62 13.77
N ALA A 33 -39.46 12.45 13.26
CA ALA A 33 -40.36 11.37 13.68
C ALA A 33 -40.44 10.17 12.70
N MET A 34 -39.67 10.16 11.60
CA MET A 34 -39.81 9.15 10.53
C MET A 34 -38.52 8.38 10.18
N LEU A 35 -37.56 8.32 11.11
CA LEU A 35 -36.41 7.43 11.02
C LEU A 35 -36.20 6.75 12.37
N THR A 36 -37.12 5.85 12.72
CA THR A 36 -36.90 4.81 13.73
C THR A 36 -36.45 3.56 12.97
N PRO A 37 -35.17 3.16 13.01
CA PRO A 37 -34.77 1.84 12.54
C PRO A 37 -35.13 0.82 13.61
N THR A 38 -35.99 -0.12 13.24
CA THR A 38 -36.13 -1.45 13.86
C THR A 38 -34.72 -2.08 13.97
N PRO A 39 -34.39 -2.83 15.04
CA PRO A 39 -33.02 -3.25 15.30
C PRO A 39 -32.57 -4.24 14.23
N ILE A 40 -31.80 -3.73 13.28
CA ILE A 40 -30.94 -4.54 12.44
C ILE A 40 -29.85 -5.03 13.37
N ASN A 41 -29.74 -6.36 13.50
CA ASN A 41 -28.63 -7.02 14.19
C ASN A 41 -27.33 -6.34 13.77
N THR A 42 -26.79 -5.55 14.68
CA THR A 42 -25.43 -5.06 14.65
C THR A 42 -24.58 -6.31 14.46
N LEU A 43 -24.01 -6.52 13.27
CA LEU A 43 -22.71 -7.17 13.24
C LEU A 43 -21.87 -6.24 14.08
N SER A 44 -21.73 -6.64 15.34
CA SER A 44 -20.90 -6.01 16.34
C SER A 44 -19.64 -5.60 15.62
N GLN A 45 -19.38 -4.29 15.55
CA GLN A 45 -18.01 -3.83 15.46
C GLN A 45 -17.33 -4.51 16.63
N VAL A 46 -16.69 -5.65 16.36
CA VAL A 46 -15.84 -6.30 17.33
C VAL A 46 -14.81 -5.22 17.62
N PRO A 47 -14.79 -4.66 18.85
CA PRO A 47 -13.61 -3.91 19.26
C PRO A 47 -12.47 -4.88 18.97
N ILE A 48 -11.43 -4.49 18.22
CA ILE A 48 -10.31 -5.39 17.97
C ILE A 48 -9.70 -5.70 19.35
N ARG A 49 -10.21 -6.75 20.01
CA ARG A 49 -9.73 -7.30 21.25
C ARG A 49 -8.45 -7.98 20.83
N GLY A 50 -7.32 -7.33 21.12
CA GLY A 50 -6.02 -7.95 20.91
C GLY A 50 -4.99 -7.12 20.17
N VAL A 51 -5.20 -5.84 19.83
CA VAL A 51 -4.05 -4.97 19.52
C VAL A 51 -3.45 -4.59 20.87
N PRO A 52 -2.29 -5.15 21.27
CA PRO A 52 -1.68 -4.79 22.53
C PRO A 52 -1.40 -3.28 22.51
N LYS A 53 -1.47 -2.60 23.66
CA LYS A 53 -1.14 -1.16 23.83
C LYS A 53 0.30 -0.77 23.41
N THR A 54 1.01 -1.70 22.80
CA THR A 54 2.43 -1.75 22.57
C THR A 54 2.77 -2.44 21.23
N SER A 55 1.84 -2.59 20.28
CA SER A 55 2.07 -3.38 19.05
C SER A 55 3.30 -2.96 18.25
N ALA A 56 3.58 -1.66 18.18
CA ALA A 56 4.77 -1.14 17.50
C ALA A 56 6.04 -1.05 18.38
N SER A 57 5.90 -1.09 19.72
CA SER A 57 7.03 -0.83 20.65
C SER A 57 7.38 -1.99 21.60
N ALA A 58 6.47 -2.95 21.84
CA ALA A 58 6.72 -4.17 22.62
C ALA A 58 7.12 -5.36 21.76
N ILE A 59 6.83 -5.37 20.45
CA ILE A 59 7.33 -6.41 19.54
C ILE A 59 8.75 -6.06 19.06
N THR A 60 9.15 -4.79 19.18
CA THR A 60 10.46 -4.26 18.80
C THR A 60 11.45 -4.21 19.95
N SER A 61 11.24 -5.00 21.03
CA SER A 61 12.38 -5.22 21.93
C SER A 61 13.48 -5.91 21.10
N PRO A 62 14.76 -5.49 21.24
CA PRO A 62 15.84 -6.17 20.55
C PRO A 62 15.74 -7.68 20.78
N PRO A 63 15.98 -8.51 19.75
CA PRO A 63 16.12 -9.94 19.92
C PRO A 63 17.06 -10.27 21.08
N SER A 64 16.78 -11.35 21.81
CA SER A 64 17.64 -11.77 22.93
C SER A 64 19.08 -12.07 22.51
N SER A 65 19.30 -12.34 21.21
CA SER A 65 20.61 -12.41 20.57
C SER A 65 20.58 -11.61 19.27
N MET A 66 21.62 -10.79 19.07
CA MET A 66 21.83 -10.04 17.82
C MET A 66 22.62 -10.83 16.77
N GLU A 67 22.92 -12.11 17.04
CA GLU A 67 23.62 -12.97 16.10
C GLU A 67 22.84 -13.13 14.78
N GLY A 68 23.47 -12.75 13.67
CA GLY A 68 22.86 -12.79 12.34
C GLY A 68 21.76 -11.74 12.11
N ILE A 69 21.63 -10.74 12.98
CA ILE A 69 20.66 -9.64 12.83
C ILE A 69 21.33 -8.45 12.17
N ASN A 70 20.65 -7.85 11.17
CA ASN A 70 21.07 -6.68 10.42
C ASN A 70 22.48 -6.82 9.80
N THR A 71 22.84 -8.01 9.32
CA THR A 71 24.16 -8.30 8.74
C THR A 71 24.33 -7.83 7.31
N HIS A 72 23.25 -7.44 6.63
CA HIS A 72 23.23 -7.07 5.21
C HIS A 72 22.65 -5.69 4.97
N THR A 73 23.05 -4.68 5.74
CA THR A 73 22.56 -3.31 5.51
C THR A 73 23.09 -2.70 4.21
N GLU A 74 24.13 -3.26 3.61
CA GLU A 74 24.70 -2.84 2.32
C GLU A 74 23.73 -2.99 1.13
N VAL A 75 22.67 -3.77 1.27
CA VAL A 75 21.63 -3.91 0.24
C VAL A 75 20.57 -2.82 0.30
N PHE A 76 20.53 -2.05 1.39
CA PHE A 76 19.60 -0.95 1.56
C PHE A 76 20.04 0.21 0.66
N GLY A 77 19.12 0.70 -0.16
CA GLY A 77 19.30 1.89 -0.99
C GLY A 77 18.71 3.11 -0.30
N THR A 78 17.96 3.90 -1.08
CA THR A 78 17.24 5.09 -0.61
C THR A 78 16.16 4.72 0.41
N ASP A 79 16.19 5.39 1.57
CA ASP A 79 15.18 5.28 2.63
C ASP A 79 13.87 6.02 2.26
N SER A 80 12.81 5.84 3.06
CA SER A 80 11.57 6.61 2.91
C SER A 80 11.77 8.11 3.15
N ASP A 81 10.94 8.95 2.53
CA ASP A 81 10.82 10.36 2.86
C ASP A 81 10.44 10.51 4.35
N PRO A 82 11.26 11.18 5.19
CA PRO A 82 10.96 11.39 6.60
C PRO A 82 9.60 12.05 6.87
N LYS A 83 9.07 12.82 5.91
CA LYS A 83 7.73 13.42 6.02
C LYS A 83 6.65 12.35 5.93
N MET A 84 6.85 11.28 5.17
CA MET A 84 5.89 10.18 5.01
C MET A 84 5.83 9.26 6.22
N ILE A 85 6.91 9.16 7.00
CA ILE A 85 6.95 8.32 8.19
C ILE A 85 6.04 8.90 9.27
N THR A 86 5.13 8.11 9.82
CA THR A 86 4.13 8.57 10.81
C THR A 86 4.23 7.83 12.14
N LEU A 87 5.14 6.86 12.25
CA LEU A 87 5.42 6.11 13.46
C LEU A 87 6.90 5.69 13.50
N GLY A 88 7.53 5.76 14.67
CA GLY A 88 8.92 5.35 14.86
C GLY A 88 9.98 6.35 14.37
N PRO A 89 11.24 5.91 14.19
CA PRO A 89 12.33 6.75 13.70
C PRO A 89 12.03 7.32 12.31
N LYS A 90 12.33 8.61 12.12
CA LYS A 90 12.12 9.30 10.84
C LYS A 90 13.22 8.99 9.82
N LEU A 91 14.43 8.73 10.30
CA LEU A 91 15.60 8.44 9.49
C LEU A 91 15.89 6.94 9.50
N GLY A 92 16.35 6.42 8.37
CA GLY A 92 16.71 5.02 8.20
C GLY A 92 18.21 4.80 8.29
N SER A 93 18.71 3.78 7.59
CA SER A 93 20.12 3.39 7.60
C SER A 93 21.00 4.30 6.74
N HIS A 94 20.46 4.95 5.71
CA HIS A 94 21.21 5.78 4.75
C HIS A 94 20.58 7.18 4.63
N PRO A 95 20.54 7.98 5.72
CA PRO A 95 19.94 9.31 5.71
C PRO A 95 20.64 10.31 4.77
N GLU A 96 21.85 10.01 4.31
CA GLU A 96 22.61 10.78 3.32
C GLU A 96 22.11 10.61 1.88
N LEU A 97 21.31 9.57 1.60
CA LEU A 97 20.70 9.33 0.30
C LEU A 97 19.28 9.93 0.30
N PRO A 98 19.09 11.15 -0.23
CA PRO A 98 17.80 11.82 -0.13
C PRO A 98 16.73 11.08 -0.93
N ALA A 99 15.62 10.76 -0.26
CA ALA A 99 14.42 10.29 -0.89
C ALA A 99 13.73 11.40 -1.69
N TYR A 100 13.02 11.06 -2.75
CA TYR A 100 12.11 12.00 -3.39
C TYR A 100 10.87 12.22 -2.49
N ASP A 101 10.25 13.41 -2.59
CA ASP A 101 9.06 13.72 -1.81
C ASP A 101 7.98 12.65 -2.02
N THR A 102 7.34 12.20 -0.94
CA THR A 102 6.30 11.15 -0.92
C THR A 102 6.79 9.69 -1.05
N HIS A 103 8.10 9.44 -1.17
CA HIS A 103 8.65 8.09 -1.07
C HIS A 103 8.32 7.45 0.30
N HIS A 104 7.83 6.22 0.32
CA HIS A 104 7.27 5.59 1.54
C HIS A 104 7.67 4.12 1.71
N GLY A 105 8.69 3.67 0.99
CA GLY A 105 9.32 2.38 1.21
C GLY A 105 10.83 2.51 1.40
N LEU A 106 11.49 1.35 1.43
CA LEU A 106 12.93 1.21 1.44
C LEU A 106 13.33 0.53 0.13
N VAL A 107 14.22 1.17 -0.62
CA VAL A 107 14.82 0.58 -1.80
C VAL A 107 15.78 -0.53 -1.38
N PHE A 108 15.70 -1.66 -2.06
CA PHE A 108 16.66 -2.75 -2.03
C PHE A 108 17.36 -2.81 -3.38
N GLU A 109 18.65 -2.50 -3.42
CA GLU A 109 19.39 -2.40 -4.67
C GLU A 109 19.80 -3.79 -5.16
N LEU A 110 19.16 -4.23 -6.25
CA LEU A 110 19.29 -5.58 -6.78
C LEU A 110 20.03 -5.53 -8.11
N LYS A 111 21.34 -5.78 -8.06
CA LYS A 111 22.27 -5.64 -9.20
C LYS A 111 21.86 -6.38 -10.48
N ILE A 112 20.93 -7.35 -10.41
CA ILE A 112 20.52 -8.21 -11.51
C ILE A 112 19.00 -8.10 -11.69
N HIS A 113 18.56 -7.73 -12.90
CA HIS A 113 17.15 -7.77 -13.28
C HIS A 113 16.59 -9.19 -13.12
N GLY A 114 15.37 -9.28 -12.59
CA GLY A 114 14.74 -10.57 -12.36
C GLY A 114 15.31 -11.32 -11.15
N THR A 115 16.04 -10.64 -10.26
CA THR A 115 16.43 -11.23 -8.97
C THR A 115 15.17 -11.67 -8.22
N PRO A 116 15.10 -12.92 -7.71
CA PRO A 116 13.98 -13.38 -6.92
C PRO A 116 13.73 -12.52 -5.68
N VAL A 117 12.48 -12.15 -5.48
CA VAL A 117 12.02 -11.39 -4.33
C VAL A 117 11.21 -12.33 -3.43
N LEU A 118 11.60 -12.43 -2.18
CA LEU A 118 11.06 -13.37 -1.20
C LEU A 118 10.16 -12.65 -0.20
N ALA A 119 9.16 -13.36 0.32
CA ALA A 119 8.31 -12.87 1.39
C ALA A 119 9.13 -12.62 2.68
N PRO A 120 9.15 -11.40 3.23
CA PRO A 120 9.88 -11.11 4.47
C PRO A 120 9.24 -11.77 5.71
N ILE A 121 7.96 -12.12 5.60
CA ILE A 121 7.15 -12.71 6.66
C ILE A 121 5.97 -13.48 6.05
N ASP A 122 5.33 -14.34 6.84
CA ASP A 122 4.06 -14.96 6.48
C ASP A 122 3.00 -13.88 6.21
N MET A 123 2.44 -13.88 5.00
CA MET A 123 1.52 -12.84 4.54
C MET A 123 0.56 -13.34 3.45
N ALA A 124 -0.53 -12.61 3.22
CA ALA A 124 -1.53 -12.92 2.21
C ALA A 124 -1.63 -11.78 1.20
N LEU A 125 -1.70 -12.11 -0.10
CA LEU A 125 -1.91 -11.11 -1.14
C LEU A 125 -3.30 -10.50 -1.00
N VAL A 126 -3.39 -9.18 -0.84
CA VAL A 126 -4.67 -8.47 -0.70
C VAL A 126 -5.01 -7.59 -1.89
N GLY A 127 -4.01 -7.18 -2.68
CA GLY A 127 -4.24 -6.38 -3.87
C GLY A 127 -3.00 -6.26 -4.74
N PHE A 128 -3.18 -5.70 -5.93
CA PHE A 128 -2.08 -5.34 -6.82
C PHE A 128 -2.45 -4.15 -7.70
N GLN A 129 -1.42 -3.47 -8.19
CA GLN A 129 -1.55 -2.52 -9.29
C GLN A 129 -0.43 -2.80 -10.29
N ASN A 130 -0.79 -3.09 -11.53
CA ASN A 130 0.13 -3.19 -12.65
C ASN A 130 0.11 -1.88 -13.42
N ASN A 131 1.21 -1.15 -13.33
CA ASN A 131 1.45 0.08 -14.10
C ASN A 131 2.68 -0.09 -15.02
N SER A 132 3.13 -1.33 -15.23
CA SER A 132 4.28 -1.61 -16.07
C SER A 132 4.07 -1.11 -17.49
N SER A 133 5.10 -0.50 -18.04
CA SER A 133 5.08 0.03 -19.39
C SER A 133 6.40 -0.24 -20.10
N TYR A 134 6.45 0.12 -21.38
CA TYR A 134 7.68 0.04 -22.15
C TYR A 134 7.76 1.15 -23.19
N ARG A 135 8.99 1.57 -23.48
CA ARG A 135 9.29 2.47 -24.59
C ARG A 135 9.94 1.69 -25.73
N THR A 136 9.64 2.11 -26.96
CA THR A 136 10.30 1.58 -28.16
C THR A 136 11.10 2.69 -28.82
N ASP A 137 12.40 2.50 -28.99
CA ASP A 137 13.26 3.35 -29.80
C ASP A 137 13.87 2.52 -30.94
N GLY A 138 13.23 2.60 -32.12
CA GLY A 138 13.48 1.67 -33.21
C GLY A 138 13.17 0.22 -32.80
N GLN A 139 14.20 -0.63 -32.78
CA GLN A 139 14.10 -2.04 -32.35
C GLN A 139 14.35 -2.24 -30.85
N ASN A 140 14.82 -1.20 -30.13
CA ASN A 140 15.14 -1.31 -28.72
C ASN A 140 13.86 -1.15 -27.88
N ILE A 141 13.63 -2.10 -26.97
CA ILE A 141 12.56 -2.04 -25.98
C ILE A 141 13.20 -1.75 -24.62
N THR A 142 12.76 -0.67 -23.98
CA THR A 142 13.15 -0.34 -22.61
C THR A 142 11.95 -0.57 -21.69
N PRO A 143 11.99 -1.56 -20.80
CA PRO A 143 10.94 -1.77 -19.82
C PRO A 143 10.95 -0.66 -18.76
N MET A 144 9.76 -0.42 -18.21
CA MET A 144 9.52 0.37 -17.02
C MET A 144 8.66 -0.51 -16.12
N ASP A 145 9.34 -1.32 -15.32
CA ASP A 145 8.68 -2.31 -14.46
C ASP A 145 8.07 -1.62 -13.24
N ASP A 146 6.74 -1.57 -13.22
CA ASP A 146 5.93 -0.75 -12.32
C ASP A 146 4.77 -1.61 -11.73
N LEU A 147 4.99 -2.92 -11.55
CA LEU A 147 4.08 -3.77 -10.79
C LEU A 147 4.31 -3.55 -9.29
N VAL A 148 3.22 -3.34 -8.56
CA VAL A 148 3.18 -3.39 -7.10
C VAL A 148 2.20 -4.46 -6.61
N LEU A 149 2.62 -5.19 -5.58
CA LEU A 149 1.79 -6.11 -4.82
C LEU A 149 1.57 -5.58 -3.41
N PHE A 150 0.37 -5.79 -2.88
CA PHE A 150 0.01 -5.45 -1.51
C PHE A 150 -0.33 -6.71 -0.75
N PHE A 151 0.24 -6.84 0.44
CA PHE A 151 0.05 -7.97 1.33
C PHE A 151 -0.40 -7.49 2.71
N GLU A 152 -1.17 -8.34 3.38
CA GLU A 152 -1.43 -8.23 4.81
C GLU A 152 -0.69 -9.36 5.53
N SER A 153 0.03 -9.03 6.60
CA SER A 153 0.73 -10.02 7.40
C SER A 153 -0.25 -10.97 8.08
N THR A 154 0.07 -12.25 7.99
CA THR A 154 -0.63 -13.34 8.69
C THR A 154 0.15 -13.84 9.90
N SER A 155 1.29 -13.21 10.19
CA SER A 155 2.11 -13.52 11.35
C SER A 155 1.48 -12.97 12.64
N PRO A 156 1.49 -13.75 13.73
CA PRO A 156 1.09 -13.24 15.04
C PRO A 156 2.03 -12.14 15.57
N ASP A 157 3.26 -12.05 15.05
CA ASP A 157 4.22 -11.01 15.44
C ASP A 157 3.83 -9.63 14.87
N TRP A 158 3.15 -9.56 13.74
CA TRP A 158 2.83 -8.28 13.08
C TRP A 158 1.39 -8.28 12.54
N PRO A 159 0.37 -8.50 13.39
CA PRO A 159 -1.00 -8.69 12.93
C PRO A 159 -1.52 -7.43 12.23
N GLY A 160 -2.05 -7.60 11.02
CA GLY A 160 -2.59 -6.49 10.22
C GLY A 160 -1.54 -5.52 9.69
N MET A 161 -0.24 -5.85 9.78
CA MET A 161 0.81 -5.10 9.09
C MET A 161 0.61 -5.23 7.59
N ILE A 162 0.64 -4.11 6.89
CA ILE A 162 0.59 -4.06 5.44
C ILE A 162 2.01 -4.00 4.90
N ILE A 163 2.28 -4.80 3.89
CA ILE A 163 3.54 -4.77 3.13
C ILE A 163 3.18 -4.46 1.68
N PHE A 164 3.84 -3.47 1.08
CA PHE A 164 3.82 -3.33 -0.37
C PHE A 164 5.20 -3.69 -0.94
N VAL A 165 5.22 -4.28 -2.12
CA VAL A 165 6.45 -4.64 -2.84
C VAL A 165 6.32 -4.10 -4.25
N TYR A 166 7.19 -3.14 -4.61
CA TYR A 166 7.08 -2.31 -5.80
C TYR A 166 8.37 -2.34 -6.64
N HIS A 167 8.21 -1.92 -7.90
CA HIS A 167 9.12 -2.13 -9.02
C HIS A 167 9.40 -3.60 -9.28
N LEU A 168 8.34 -4.41 -9.39
CA LEU A 168 8.44 -5.79 -9.83
C LEU A 168 8.31 -5.88 -11.36
N SER A 169 9.13 -6.71 -12.00
CA SER A 169 8.97 -7.06 -13.42
C SER A 169 7.84 -8.06 -13.62
N SER A 170 7.74 -9.02 -12.71
CA SER A 170 6.68 -10.02 -12.73
C SER A 170 6.45 -10.64 -11.37
N SER A 171 5.32 -11.34 -11.23
CA SER A 171 5.00 -12.14 -10.05
C SER A 171 4.37 -13.47 -10.40
N PRO A 172 4.72 -14.56 -9.68
CA PRO A 172 3.99 -15.82 -9.77
C PRO A 172 2.56 -15.74 -9.22
N LEU A 173 2.24 -14.69 -8.46
CA LEU A 173 0.91 -14.45 -7.89
C LEU A 173 -0.07 -13.82 -8.88
N LEU A 174 0.40 -13.39 -10.06
CA LEU A 174 -0.44 -12.93 -11.18
C LEU A 174 -0.26 -13.92 -12.33
N LEU A 175 -1.18 -14.89 -12.42
CA LEU A 175 -1.03 -16.05 -13.30
C LEU A 175 -1.03 -15.70 -14.79
N GLU A 176 -1.69 -14.61 -15.17
CA GLU A 176 -1.82 -14.20 -16.58
C GLU A 176 -1.03 -12.93 -16.90
N GLN A 177 -0.22 -12.42 -15.97
CA GLN A 177 0.63 -11.26 -16.24
C GLN A 177 1.61 -11.58 -17.37
N ASN A 178 1.66 -10.71 -18.37
CA ASN A 178 2.45 -10.85 -19.60
C ASN A 178 2.07 -12.06 -20.49
N ILE A 179 1.00 -12.79 -20.15
CA ILE A 179 0.42 -13.87 -20.98
C ILE A 179 -0.87 -13.36 -21.63
N ASN A 180 -1.75 -12.75 -20.83
CA ASN A 180 -2.92 -12.07 -21.31
C ASN A 180 -2.56 -10.62 -21.68
N PRO A 181 -2.77 -10.17 -22.92
CA PRO A 181 -2.45 -8.80 -23.36
C PRO A 181 -3.09 -7.69 -22.50
N VAL A 182 -4.23 -7.98 -21.85
CA VAL A 182 -4.89 -7.02 -20.93
C VAL A 182 -4.08 -6.80 -19.65
N CYS A 183 -3.31 -7.81 -19.23
CA CYS A 183 -2.44 -7.76 -18.04
C CYS A 183 -0.94 -7.73 -18.42
N SER A 184 -0.62 -7.16 -19.58
CA SER A 184 0.77 -6.98 -20.01
C SER A 184 1.21 -5.54 -19.82
N ALA A 185 2.53 -5.32 -19.79
CA ALA A 185 3.07 -3.98 -19.89
C ALA A 185 2.55 -3.25 -21.15
N VAL A 186 2.26 -1.95 -21.02
CA VAL A 186 1.69 -1.15 -22.11
C VAL A 186 2.73 -0.23 -22.75
N LYS A 187 2.59 0.06 -24.04
CA LYS A 187 3.50 0.97 -24.75
C LYS A 187 3.27 2.41 -24.28
N GLU A 188 4.34 3.14 -23.97
CA GLU A 188 4.27 4.57 -23.68
C GLU A 188 3.90 5.40 -24.94
N PRO A 189 3.09 6.48 -24.81
CA PRO A 189 2.49 7.00 -23.57
C PRO A 189 1.34 6.12 -23.05
N ARG A 190 1.41 5.72 -21.77
CA ARG A 190 0.50 4.71 -21.19
C ARG A 190 -0.93 5.18 -20.92
N GLY A 191 -1.18 6.49 -20.83
CA GLY A 191 -2.49 7.04 -20.48
C GLY A 191 -3.00 6.52 -19.12
N GLU A 192 -4.29 6.20 -19.02
CA GLU A 192 -4.92 5.68 -17.80
C GLU A 192 -4.92 4.14 -17.69
N ASN A 193 -4.11 3.44 -18.50
CA ASN A 193 -4.08 1.97 -18.59
C ASN A 193 -3.35 1.31 -17.41
N ILE A 194 -3.90 1.51 -16.21
CA ILE A 194 -3.45 0.91 -14.96
C ILE A 194 -4.40 -0.23 -14.59
N GLN A 195 -3.92 -1.47 -14.51
CA GLN A 195 -4.74 -2.58 -14.02
C GLN A 195 -4.62 -2.63 -12.49
N ALA A 196 -5.73 -2.60 -11.77
CA ALA A 196 -5.69 -2.65 -10.32
C ALA A 196 -6.89 -3.39 -9.73
N LEU A 197 -6.64 -4.27 -8.75
CA LEU A 197 -7.65 -5.08 -8.08
C LEU A 197 -7.26 -5.32 -6.62
N GLY A 198 -8.26 -5.46 -5.76
CA GLY A 198 -8.07 -5.76 -4.34
C GLY A 198 -7.78 -4.51 -3.52
N HIS A 199 -7.18 -4.68 -2.34
CA HIS A 199 -6.93 -3.58 -1.41
C HIS A 199 -5.56 -2.95 -1.67
N LEU A 200 -5.55 -1.65 -1.98
CA LEU A 200 -4.34 -0.90 -2.33
C LEU A 200 -3.99 0.11 -1.24
N TYR A 201 -2.70 0.19 -0.91
CA TYR A 201 -2.14 1.06 0.13
C TYR A 201 -1.05 1.97 -0.43
N MET A 202 -1.37 2.77 -1.46
CA MET A 202 -0.40 3.65 -2.13
C MET A 202 -0.27 5.00 -1.43
N GLY A 203 0.91 5.30 -0.89
CA GLY A 203 1.19 6.59 -0.25
C GLY A 203 0.16 6.94 0.84
N MET A 204 -0.53 8.06 0.67
CA MET A 204 -1.59 8.51 1.61
C MET A 204 -2.95 7.82 1.38
N ARG A 205 -3.09 6.98 0.36
CA ARG A 205 -4.35 6.32 0.00
C ARG A 205 -4.46 4.92 0.58
N ASP A 206 -5.70 4.54 0.86
CA ASP A 206 -6.11 3.23 1.35
C ASP A 206 -7.52 2.98 0.76
N TYR A 207 -7.60 2.16 -0.29
CA TYR A 207 -8.83 2.01 -1.06
C TYR A 207 -8.91 0.68 -1.81
N VAL A 208 -10.11 0.34 -2.25
CA VAL A 208 -10.40 -0.82 -3.10
C VAL A 208 -10.99 -0.29 -4.41
N PRO A 209 -10.29 -0.39 -5.56
CA PRO A 209 -10.85 -0.03 -6.84
C PRO A 209 -11.88 -1.06 -7.30
N ASP A 210 -12.88 -0.60 -8.06
CA ASP A 210 -13.72 -1.46 -8.88
C ASP A 210 -12.88 -1.96 -10.07
N ASP A 211 -12.57 -3.27 -10.12
CA ASP A 211 -11.79 -3.99 -11.15
C ASP A 211 -11.24 -3.12 -12.30
N LYS A 212 -10.19 -2.34 -12.01
CA LYS A 212 -9.79 -1.22 -12.86
C LYS A 212 -9.13 -1.76 -14.12
N ASN A 213 -9.62 -1.33 -15.29
CA ASN A 213 -9.13 -1.75 -16.60
C ASN A 213 -9.08 -3.29 -16.78
N ASN A 214 -10.11 -4.00 -16.28
CA ASN A 214 -10.23 -5.45 -16.41
C ASN A 214 -9.04 -6.20 -15.77
N ALA A 215 -8.63 -5.76 -14.59
CA ALA A 215 -7.53 -6.34 -13.82
C ALA A 215 -7.79 -7.79 -13.40
N SER A 216 -9.05 -8.24 -13.35
CA SER A 216 -9.39 -9.66 -13.20
C SER A 216 -8.77 -10.55 -14.29
N ALA A 217 -8.47 -10.00 -15.48
CA ALA A 217 -7.73 -10.68 -16.54
C ALA A 217 -6.31 -11.11 -16.14
N CYS A 218 -5.72 -10.48 -15.11
CA CYS A 218 -4.42 -10.85 -14.54
C CYS A 218 -4.44 -12.16 -13.76
N LYS A 219 -5.63 -12.65 -13.38
CA LYS A 219 -5.84 -13.80 -12.49
C LYS A 219 -4.93 -13.74 -11.26
N ALA A 220 -4.96 -12.59 -10.58
CA ALA A 220 -4.23 -12.42 -9.34
C ALA A 220 -4.78 -13.37 -8.27
N LEU A 221 -3.88 -14.03 -7.54
CA LEU A 221 -4.20 -14.97 -6.48
C LEU A 221 -4.55 -14.23 -5.17
N ILE A 222 -5.54 -13.34 -5.21
CA ILE A 222 -5.98 -12.59 -4.02
C ILE A 222 -6.41 -13.57 -2.92
N GLY A 223 -5.91 -13.36 -1.71
CA GLY A 223 -6.07 -14.23 -0.55
C GLY A 223 -5.04 -15.37 -0.45
N TYR A 224 -4.20 -15.57 -1.47
CA TYR A 224 -3.13 -16.58 -1.42
C TYR A 224 -2.11 -16.22 -0.34
N LYS A 225 -1.82 -17.21 0.50
CA LYS A 225 -0.89 -17.08 1.62
C LYS A 225 0.48 -17.57 1.19
N VAL A 226 1.48 -16.73 1.36
CA VAL A 226 2.89 -17.07 1.18
C VAL A 226 3.54 -17.16 2.56
N LYS A 227 4.47 -18.11 2.71
CA LYS A 227 5.32 -18.21 3.90
C LYS A 227 6.55 -17.33 3.77
N ARG A 228 7.12 -16.92 4.91
CA ARG A 228 8.44 -16.29 4.96
C ARG A 228 9.43 -17.08 4.10
N GLY A 229 10.12 -16.39 3.20
CA GLY A 229 11.09 -16.96 2.26
C GLY A 229 10.52 -17.54 0.97
N GLU A 230 9.19 -17.58 0.80
CA GLU A 230 8.60 -17.96 -0.49
C GLU A 230 8.73 -16.84 -1.52
N LEU A 231 8.90 -17.24 -2.79
CA LEU A 231 8.96 -16.33 -3.92
C LEU A 231 7.66 -15.55 -4.11
N ILE A 232 7.72 -14.22 -4.11
CA ILE A 232 6.55 -13.35 -4.35
C ILE A 232 6.63 -12.55 -5.64
N GLY A 233 7.82 -12.40 -6.21
CA GLY A 233 8.03 -11.64 -7.42
C GLY A 233 9.47 -11.63 -7.87
N PHE A 234 9.72 -10.88 -8.93
CA PHE A 234 11.03 -10.69 -9.51
C PHE A 234 11.33 -9.20 -9.62
N ALA A 235 12.54 -8.81 -9.25
CA ALA A 235 12.99 -7.43 -9.31
C ALA A 235 12.81 -6.86 -10.72
N GLY A 236 12.21 -5.69 -10.78
CA GLY A 236 12.01 -4.93 -12.00
C GLY A 236 13.22 -4.09 -12.34
N THR A 237 13.11 -3.37 -13.44
CA THR A 237 14.11 -2.45 -13.93
C THR A 237 13.47 -1.14 -14.34
N VAL A 238 14.11 -0.03 -13.95
CA VAL A 238 13.74 1.32 -14.39
C VAL A 238 14.95 2.04 -14.99
N PRO A 239 14.73 3.04 -15.85
CA PRO A 239 15.82 3.89 -16.34
C PRO A 239 16.56 4.57 -15.19
N ASN A 240 17.88 4.69 -15.32
CA ASN A 240 18.67 5.50 -14.38
C ASN A 240 18.21 6.96 -14.40
N SER A 241 18.38 7.65 -13.27
CA SER A 241 18.01 9.07 -13.11
C SER A 241 18.77 10.00 -14.07
N ASN A 242 19.99 9.62 -14.47
CA ASN A 242 20.78 10.33 -15.48
C ASN A 242 20.40 9.96 -16.94
N GLY A 243 19.41 9.08 -17.13
CA GLY A 243 18.94 8.60 -18.42
C GLY A 243 19.85 7.60 -19.14
N ILE A 244 20.96 7.17 -18.51
CA ILE A 244 21.95 6.27 -19.12
C ILE A 244 21.87 4.90 -18.46
N GLY A 245 21.41 3.90 -19.21
CA GLY A 245 21.25 2.53 -18.70
C GLY A 245 20.08 2.40 -17.73
N THR A 246 20.05 1.29 -17.01
CA THR A 246 18.97 0.94 -16.11
C THR A 246 19.48 0.47 -14.76
N HIS A 247 18.63 0.57 -13.74
CA HIS A 247 18.87 0.01 -12.41
C HIS A 247 17.74 -0.96 -12.07
N SER A 248 18.10 -2.11 -11.52
CA SER A 248 17.17 -3.08 -10.95
C SER A 248 17.13 -2.94 -9.44
N PHE A 249 15.92 -2.87 -8.89
CA PHE A 249 15.69 -2.78 -7.46
C PHE A 249 14.25 -3.21 -7.16
N VAL A 250 13.95 -3.34 -5.88
CA VAL A 250 12.56 -3.32 -5.39
C VAL A 250 12.43 -2.32 -4.28
N ASP A 251 11.27 -1.67 -4.20
CA ASP A 251 10.91 -0.81 -3.10
C ASP A 251 9.90 -1.54 -2.21
N ILE A 252 10.20 -1.66 -0.92
CA ILE A 252 9.34 -2.33 0.04
C ILE A 252 9.05 -1.39 1.20
N GLY A 253 7.77 -1.11 1.42
CA GLY A 253 7.34 -0.32 2.57
C GLY A 253 6.25 -1.02 3.38
N PHE A 254 6.09 -0.50 4.60
CA PHE A 254 5.31 -1.16 5.63
C PHE A 254 4.38 -0.16 6.31
N LYS A 255 3.10 -0.53 6.46
CA LYS A 255 2.23 0.12 7.43
C LYS A 255 2.01 -0.78 8.63
N VAL A 256 2.19 -0.23 9.83
CA VAL A 256 1.97 -0.93 11.11
C VAL A 256 0.82 -0.28 11.87
N SER A 257 0.03 -1.09 12.56
CA SER A 257 -1.07 -0.60 13.39
C SER A 257 -0.57 0.00 14.71
N ASP A 258 -1.08 1.18 15.05
CA ASP A 258 -0.88 1.85 16.34
C ASP A 258 -2.22 2.31 16.95
N ILE A 259 -2.21 2.69 18.24
CA ILE A 259 -3.41 3.22 18.90
C ILE A 259 -3.71 4.68 18.52
N SER A 260 -2.69 5.41 18.05
CA SER A 260 -2.83 6.78 17.57
C SER A 260 -3.40 6.81 16.17
N GLU A 261 -4.11 7.87 15.83
CA GLU A 261 -4.64 8.06 14.47
C GLU A 261 -3.52 8.56 13.55
N ASN A 262 -3.40 7.97 12.37
CA ASN A 262 -2.45 8.41 11.35
C ASN A 262 -2.81 9.85 10.92
N PRO A 263 -1.87 10.81 11.00
CA PRO A 263 -2.13 12.20 10.63
C PRO A 263 -2.48 12.39 9.14
N PHE A 264 -2.22 11.40 8.28
CA PHE A 264 -2.59 11.40 6.88
C PHE A 264 -3.99 10.84 6.60
N PHE A 265 -4.64 10.23 7.59
CA PHE A 265 -5.96 9.69 7.40
C PHE A 265 -6.95 10.80 7.01
N GLY A 266 -7.67 10.59 5.90
CA GLY A 266 -8.65 11.55 5.40
C GLY A 266 -8.04 12.85 4.83
N LEU A 267 -6.72 12.99 4.77
CA LEU A 267 -6.11 14.06 3.99
C LEU A 267 -6.35 13.81 2.50
N LYS A 268 -6.65 14.88 1.77
CA LYS A 268 -6.82 14.82 0.32
C LYS A 268 -5.45 14.61 -0.33
N GLY A 269 -5.31 13.55 -1.09
CA GLY A 269 -4.24 13.46 -2.08
C GLY A 269 -4.60 14.27 -3.31
N SER A 270 -3.62 14.96 -3.90
CA SER A 270 -3.71 15.45 -5.28
C SER A 270 -2.89 14.50 -6.15
N ASP A 271 -3.55 13.75 -7.04
CA ASP A 271 -2.87 13.22 -8.23
C ASP A 271 -3.27 14.07 -9.45
N VAL A 272 -2.72 13.72 -10.61
CA VAL A 272 -2.99 14.40 -11.90
C VAL A 272 -4.48 14.45 -12.29
N SER A 273 -5.37 13.73 -11.59
CA SER A 273 -6.82 13.73 -11.81
C SER A 273 -7.63 14.64 -10.87
N GLY A 274 -6.99 15.30 -9.88
CA GLY A 274 -7.63 16.19 -8.91
C GLY A 274 -7.66 15.65 -7.47
N GLU A 275 -8.38 16.36 -6.58
CA GLU A 275 -8.57 15.95 -5.18
C GLU A 275 -9.41 14.67 -5.09
N ARG A 276 -8.83 13.54 -4.63
CA ARG A 276 -9.62 12.41 -4.14
C ARG A 276 -9.68 12.41 -2.62
N GLN A 277 -10.89 12.45 -2.08
CA GLN A 277 -11.16 12.13 -0.68
C GLN A 277 -11.35 10.61 -0.56
N ASP A 278 -10.26 9.89 -0.32
CA ASP A 278 -10.38 8.49 0.06
C ASP A 278 -10.51 8.44 1.59
N LYS A 279 -11.72 8.69 2.12
CA LYS A 279 -12.05 8.42 3.55
C LYS A 279 -12.28 6.92 3.79
N THR A 280 -11.51 6.10 3.11
CA THR A 280 -11.58 4.64 3.17
C THR A 280 -10.30 4.13 3.80
N GLY A 281 -10.39 2.98 4.46
CA GLY A 281 -9.22 2.35 5.04
C GLY A 281 -9.06 2.48 6.55
N ASN A 282 -7.97 1.88 7.04
CA ASN A 282 -7.69 1.83 8.47
C ASN A 282 -6.90 3.07 8.91
N ARG A 283 -7.57 3.96 9.64
CA ARG A 283 -6.97 5.20 10.20
C ARG A 283 -5.84 4.99 11.19
N TYR A 284 -5.61 3.75 11.64
CA TYR A 284 -4.60 3.39 12.62
C TYR A 284 -3.35 2.76 11.98
N LEU A 285 -3.26 2.71 10.65
CA LEU A 285 -2.09 2.21 9.94
C LEU A 285 -1.10 3.35 9.67
N HIS A 286 0.14 3.21 10.15
CA HIS A 286 1.20 4.21 10.01
C HIS A 286 2.34 3.69 9.15
N TRP A 287 2.84 4.54 8.24
CA TRP A 287 4.12 4.30 7.58
C TRP A 287 5.27 4.35 8.58
N VAL A 288 6.18 3.39 8.50
CA VAL A 288 7.39 3.29 9.32
C VAL A 288 8.63 3.29 8.44
N GLN A 289 9.77 3.68 9.00
CA GLN A 289 11.06 3.60 8.29
C GLN A 289 11.61 2.16 8.36
N PRO A 290 11.61 1.37 7.27
CA PRO A 290 11.78 -0.08 7.41
C PRO A 290 13.15 -0.51 7.95
N SER A 291 14.21 0.18 7.53
CA SER A 291 15.60 -0.12 7.88
C SER A 291 15.91 0.11 9.37
N SER A 292 15.23 1.07 10.02
CA SER A 292 15.44 1.41 11.44
C SER A 292 14.32 0.94 12.36
N PHE A 293 13.15 0.62 11.82
CA PHE A 293 12.01 0.12 12.59
C PHE A 293 12.05 -1.40 12.81
N PHE A 294 12.52 -2.16 11.82
CA PHE A 294 12.57 -3.61 11.89
C PHE A 294 13.98 -4.14 12.10
N TYR A 295 14.04 -5.33 12.69
CA TYR A 295 15.21 -6.18 12.65
C TYR A 295 15.12 -7.14 11.47
N TRP A 296 16.24 -7.35 10.79
CA TRP A 296 16.35 -8.14 9.58
C TRP A 296 17.29 -9.31 9.79
N LYS A 297 16.97 -10.45 9.19
CA LYS A 297 17.80 -11.66 9.24
C LYS A 297 17.76 -12.39 7.92
N SER A 298 18.86 -13.02 7.54
CA SER A 298 18.92 -13.87 6.37
C SER A 298 17.98 -15.06 6.51
N TYR A 299 17.23 -15.34 5.44
CA TYR A 299 16.34 -16.50 5.42
C TYR A 299 17.08 -17.77 5.04
N SER A 300 16.77 -18.85 5.76
CA SER A 300 16.95 -20.22 5.30
C SER A 300 15.80 -21.07 5.85
N PRO A 301 15.51 -22.26 5.28
CA PRO A 301 14.40 -23.10 5.73
C PRO A 301 14.50 -23.51 7.21
N ASP A 302 15.73 -23.64 7.72
CA ASP A 302 16.03 -24.06 9.10
C ASP A 302 16.33 -22.86 10.03
N ALA A 303 16.29 -21.63 9.51
CA ALA A 303 16.58 -20.45 10.31
C ALA A 303 15.50 -20.22 11.36
N ASN A 304 15.93 -20.10 12.62
CA ASN A 304 15.06 -19.63 13.69
C ASN A 304 15.00 -18.09 13.67
N PHE A 305 13.77 -17.56 13.59
CA PHE A 305 13.48 -16.13 13.63
C PHE A 305 12.96 -15.76 15.02
N PRO A 306 13.65 -14.85 15.74
CA PRO A 306 13.07 -14.21 16.91
C PRO A 306 11.76 -13.48 16.56
N SER A 307 10.88 -13.32 17.54
CA SER A 307 9.62 -12.61 17.34
C SER A 307 9.89 -11.19 16.82
N GLY A 308 9.10 -10.78 15.81
CA GLY A 308 9.20 -9.44 15.23
C GLY A 308 10.28 -9.27 14.16
N VAL A 309 11.20 -10.24 14.00
CA VAL A 309 12.29 -10.17 13.00
C VAL A 309 11.76 -10.53 11.60
N LEU A 310 12.08 -9.70 10.62
CA LEU A 310 11.77 -9.90 9.21
C LEU A 310 12.92 -10.60 8.49
N ALA A 311 12.60 -11.35 7.44
CA ALA A 311 13.60 -11.87 6.52
C ALA A 311 14.04 -10.80 5.51
N TYR A 312 15.32 -10.80 5.15
CA TYR A 312 15.75 -10.12 3.92
C TYR A 312 14.99 -10.69 2.72
N PRO A 313 14.46 -9.84 1.83
CA PRO A 313 13.52 -10.26 0.78
C PRO A 313 14.21 -10.84 -0.47
N PHE A 314 15.34 -11.53 -0.33
CA PHE A 314 16.12 -12.10 -1.44
C PHE A 314 17.01 -13.27 -0.98
N GLU A 315 17.55 -14.00 -1.94
CA GLU A 315 18.53 -15.08 -1.73
C GLU A 315 19.85 -14.51 -1.18
N ILE A 316 20.23 -14.91 0.04
CA ILE A 316 21.48 -14.49 0.70
C ILE A 316 22.04 -15.62 1.57
N ASP A 317 23.30 -15.50 1.99
CA ASP A 317 24.00 -16.46 2.85
C ASP A 317 23.94 -17.91 2.35
N GLY A 318 24.00 -18.07 1.02
CA GLY A 318 24.01 -19.37 0.36
C GLY A 318 22.63 -20.02 0.20
N TYR A 319 21.56 -19.43 0.74
CA TYR A 319 20.20 -19.89 0.42
C TYR A 319 19.87 -19.59 -1.04
N GLN A 320 19.29 -20.58 -1.72
CA GLN A 320 18.77 -20.42 -3.08
C GLN A 320 17.43 -21.16 -3.23
N LEU A 321 16.52 -20.54 -3.95
CA LEU A 321 15.31 -21.15 -4.46
C LEU A 321 15.64 -22.29 -5.44
N PRO A 322 14.72 -23.26 -5.58
CA PRO A 322 14.77 -24.23 -6.66
C PRO A 322 14.93 -23.56 -8.03
N ALA A 323 15.66 -24.21 -8.94
CA ALA A 323 15.97 -23.64 -10.25
C ALA A 323 14.74 -23.20 -11.05
N GLU A 324 13.61 -23.91 -10.95
CA GLU A 324 12.39 -23.51 -11.66
C GLU A 324 11.81 -22.18 -11.15
N GLN A 325 11.92 -21.93 -9.85
CA GLN A 325 11.38 -20.73 -9.20
C GLN A 325 12.24 -19.49 -9.47
N ARG A 326 13.47 -19.68 -9.98
CA ARG A 326 14.32 -18.57 -10.44
C ARG A 326 14.02 -18.14 -11.87
N ASN A 327 13.14 -18.84 -12.58
CA ASN A 327 12.67 -18.40 -13.88
C ASN A 327 11.65 -17.28 -13.69
N ILE A 328 11.90 -16.11 -14.30
CA ILE A 328 10.98 -14.95 -14.27
C ILE A 328 9.55 -15.28 -14.75
N ASN A 329 9.42 -16.31 -15.59
CA ASN A 329 8.12 -16.80 -16.08
C ASN A 329 7.50 -17.88 -15.18
N TYR A 330 8.09 -18.17 -14.01
CA TYR A 330 7.48 -19.06 -13.04
C TYR A 330 6.15 -18.48 -12.60
N LYS A 331 5.11 -19.31 -12.73
CA LYS A 331 3.76 -19.05 -12.21
C LYS A 331 3.43 -20.20 -11.29
N TYR A 332 2.69 -19.93 -10.21
CA TYR A 332 2.14 -20.99 -9.38
C TYR A 332 1.14 -21.80 -10.22
N THR A 333 1.66 -22.78 -10.95
CA THR A 333 0.84 -23.77 -11.63
C THR A 333 0.48 -24.77 -10.55
N SER A 334 -0.80 -24.88 -10.22
CA SER A 334 -1.28 -26.08 -9.54
C SER A 334 -0.79 -27.25 -10.41
N LYS A 335 0.13 -28.07 -9.90
CA LYS A 335 0.35 -29.39 -10.50
C LYS A 335 -1.05 -30.01 -10.57
N LYS A 336 -1.60 -30.10 -11.79
CA LYS A 336 -2.91 -30.68 -12.04
C LYS A 336 -2.94 -32.11 -11.53
#